data_AF-A0A453BT57-F1
#
_entry.id   AF-A0A453BT57-F1
#
_cell.length_a   1.000
_cell.length_b   1.000
_cell.length_c   1.000
_cell.angle_alpha   90.00
_cell.angle_beta   90.00
_cell.angle_gamma   90.00
#
_symmetry.space_group_name_H-M   'P 1'
#
loop_
_entity.id
_entity.type
_entity.pdbx_description
1 polymer ?
#
loop_
_entity_poly.entity_id
_entity_poly.type
_entity_poly.pdbx_seq_one_letter_code
_entity_poly.pdbx_strand_id
1 'polypeptide(L)' 'MKAQGLVQEAYACYLEAIRIDPHFAIAWSNLAGLFMEVGDLNKAMQYYKEAVKLKPSFADAHLNQGNVYKAMGMLQEA' A
#
# COMPACT_ATOMS: atom_id res chain seq x y z
N MET A 1 20.37 1.54 -6.57
CA MET A 1 20.81 0.14 -6.44
C MET A 1 20.33 -0.50 -5.14
N LYS A 2 21.07 -0.51 -4.01
CA LYS A 2 20.69 -1.35 -2.82
C LYS A 2 19.23 -1.20 -2.35
N ALA A 3 18.71 0.03 -2.25
CA ALA A 3 17.31 0.26 -1.86
C ALA A 3 16.27 -0.29 -2.86
N GLN A 4 16.59 -0.31 -4.16
CA GLN A 4 15.68 -0.83 -5.20
C GLN A 4 15.57 -2.36 -5.18
N GLY A 5 16.64 -3.07 -4.79
CA GLY A 5 16.56 -4.51 -4.50
C GLY A 5 15.63 -4.78 -3.32
N LEU A 6 15.88 -4.11 -2.18
CA LEU A 6 15.06 -4.27 -0.97
C LEU A 6 13.56 -4.01 -1.20
N VAL A 7 13.19 -3.08 -2.10
CA VAL A 7 11.79 -2.86 -2.52
C VAL A 7 11.24 -4.03 -3.34
N GLN A 8 12.02 -4.63 -4.24
CA GLN A 8 11.62 -5.82 -5.00
C GLN A 8 11.51 -7.06 -4.10
N GLU A 9 12.43 -7.24 -3.15
CA GLU A 9 12.38 -8.32 -2.16
C GLU A 9 11.18 -8.16 -1.21
N ALA A 10 10.90 -6.94 -0.73
CA ALA A 10 9.70 -6.65 0.07
C ALA A 10 8.40 -6.92 -0.72
N TYR A 11 8.34 -6.50 -1.99
CA TYR A 11 7.21 -6.76 -2.89
C TYR A 11 6.93 -8.25 -3.04
N ALA A 12 7.96 -9.06 -3.28
CA ALA A 12 7.85 -10.52 -3.37
C ALA A 12 7.33 -11.13 -2.06
N CYS A 13 7.85 -10.70 -0.91
CA CYS A 13 7.39 -11.17 0.40
C CYS A 13 5.92 -10.80 0.70
N TYR A 14 5.47 -9.60 0.32
CA TYR A 14 4.06 -9.21 0.52
C TYR A 14 3.11 -9.93 -0.43
N LEU A 15 3.51 -10.17 -1.69
CA LEU A 15 2.72 -11.01 -2.61
C LEU A 15 2.62 -12.45 -2.10
N GLU A 16 3.70 -13.04 -1.60
CA GLU A 16 3.67 -14.41 -1.06
C GLU A 16 2.81 -14.50 0.21
N ALA A 17 2.85 -13.49 1.08
CA ALA A 17 1.96 -13.41 2.23
C ALA A 17 0.47 -13.34 1.81
N ILE A 18 0.14 -12.56 0.77
CA ILE A 18 -1.22 -12.49 0.19
C ILE A 18 -1.61 -13.81 -0.52
N ARG A 19 -0.63 -14.53 -1.10
CA ARG A 19 -0.86 -15.85 -1.73
C ARG A 19 -1.14 -16.94 -0.69
N ILE A 20 -0.57 -16.81 0.51
CA ILE A 20 -0.77 -17.74 1.64
C ILE A 20 -2.09 -17.42 2.37
N ASP A 21 -2.35 -16.15 2.70
CA ASP A 21 -3.64 -15.68 3.22
C ASP A 21 -4.10 -14.40 2.51
N PRO A 22 -5.05 -14.51 1.56
CA PRO A 22 -5.66 -13.37 0.90
C PRO A 22 -6.38 -12.39 1.84
N HIS A 23 -6.71 -12.78 3.07
CA HIS A 23 -7.37 -11.92 4.06
C HIS A 23 -6.39 -11.17 4.96
N PHE A 24 -5.07 -11.37 4.80
CA PHE A 24 -4.06 -10.75 5.64
C PHE A 24 -3.88 -9.25 5.32
N ALA A 25 -4.78 -8.43 5.84
CA ALA A 25 -4.88 -6.98 5.59
C ALA A 25 -3.56 -6.21 5.78
N ILE A 26 -2.66 -6.68 6.66
CA ILE A 26 -1.35 -6.06 6.88
C ILE A 26 -0.45 -6.19 5.64
N ALA A 27 -0.45 -7.34 4.95
CA ALA A 27 0.33 -7.49 3.71
C ALA A 27 -0.21 -6.59 2.59
N TRP A 28 -1.53 -6.45 2.45
CA TRP A 28 -2.15 -5.49 1.53
C TRP A 28 -1.76 -4.03 1.85
N SER A 29 -1.76 -3.65 3.13
CA SER A 29 -1.34 -2.31 3.58
C SER A 29 0.14 -2.04 3.33
N ASN A 30 1.02 -3.03 3.51
CA ASN A 30 2.45 -2.88 3.26
C ASN A 30 2.76 -2.85 1.76
N LEU A 31 2.07 -3.68 0.96
CA LEU A 31 2.12 -3.63 -0.50
C LEU A 31 1.70 -2.26 -1.05
N ALA A 32 0.63 -1.69 -0.49
CA ALA A 32 0.18 -0.33 -0.81
C ALA A 32 1.26 0.74 -0.51
N GLY A 33 2.00 0.57 0.59
CA GLY A 33 3.12 1.43 0.96
C GLY A 33 4.22 1.48 -0.10
N LEU A 34 4.64 0.33 -0.63
CA LEU A 34 5.63 0.28 -1.71
C LEU A 34 5.17 1.04 -2.97
N PHE A 35 3.88 0.98 -3.31
CA PHE A 35 3.34 1.75 -4.42
C PHE A 35 3.24 3.25 -4.14
N MET A 36 3.05 3.64 -2.87
CA MET A 36 3.12 5.03 -2.45
C MET A 36 4.55 5.59 -2.53
N GLU A 37 5.56 4.81 -2.13
CA GLU A 37 6.99 5.20 -2.22
C GLU A 37 7.46 5.44 -3.65
N VAL A 38 6.96 4.68 -4.63
CA VAL A 38 7.29 4.87 -6.07
C VAL A 38 6.32 5.83 -6.79
N GLY A 39 5.40 6.47 -6.07
CA GLY A 39 4.47 7.47 -6.63
C GLY A 39 3.26 6.91 -7.39
N ASP A 40 3.03 5.60 -7.41
CA ASP A 40 1.81 5.00 -7.96
C ASP A 40 0.66 5.06 -6.94
N LEU A 41 0.19 6.29 -6.71
CA LEU A 41 -0.88 6.59 -5.77
C LEU A 41 -2.17 5.84 -6.08
N ASN A 42 -2.41 5.51 -7.36
CA ASN A 42 -3.59 4.76 -7.80
C ASN A 42 -3.54 3.31 -7.29
N LYS A 43 -2.41 2.60 -7.47
CA LYS A 43 -2.25 1.25 -6.88
C LYS A 43 -2.21 1.29 -5.36
N ALA A 44 -1.54 2.29 -4.76
CA ALA A 44 -1.55 2.46 -3.31
C ALA A 44 -2.98 2.57 -2.75
N MET A 45 -3.81 3.44 -3.34
CA MET A 45 -5.22 3.60 -2.95
C MET A 45 -6.05 2.30 -3.13
N GLN A 46 -5.80 1.52 -4.18
CA GLN A 46 -6.47 0.23 -4.39
C GLN A 46 -6.11 -0.79 -3.31
N TYR A 47 -4.83 -0.97 -3.01
CA TYR A 47 -4.38 -1.96 -2.04
C TYR A 47 -4.71 -1.56 -0.58
N TYR A 48 -4.68 -0.26 -0.24
CA TYR A 48 -5.21 0.20 1.04
C TYR A 48 -6.74 0.03 1.15
N LYS A 49 -7.50 0.09 0.04
CA LYS A 49 -8.94 -0.18 0.06
C LYS A 49 -9.24 -1.66 0.33
N GLU A 50 -8.46 -2.58 -0.24
CA GLU A 50 -8.55 -4.01 0.12
C GLU A 50 -8.16 -4.27 1.57
N ALA A 51 -7.09 -3.63 2.10
CA ALA A 51 -6.73 -3.72 3.52
C ALA A 51 -7.87 -3.26 4.47
N VAL A 52 -8.53 -2.13 4.15
CA VAL A 52 -9.69 -1.63 4.93
C VAL A 52 -10.92 -2.52 4.76
N LYS A 53 -11.19 -3.04 3.57
CA LYS A 53 -12.30 -3.99 3.30
C LYS A 53 -12.16 -5.29 4.09
N LEU A 54 -10.93 -5.80 4.21
CA LEU A 54 -10.61 -7.01 4.99
C LEU A 54 -10.61 -6.75 6.50
N LYS A 55 -10.18 -5.56 6.94
CA LYS A 55 -10.18 -5.15 8.35
C LYS A 55 -10.67 -3.69 8.49
N PRO A 56 -11.98 -3.44 8.60
CA PRO A 56 -12.54 -2.08 8.66
C PRO A 56 -12.03 -1.21 9.82
N SER A 57 -11.56 -1.84 10.89
CA SER A 57 -10.95 -1.20 12.07
C SER A 57 -9.43 -0.98 11.95
N PHE A 58 -8.82 -1.14 10.78
CA PHE A 58 -7.38 -0.99 10.59
C PHE A 58 -6.97 0.48 10.47
N ALA A 59 -6.71 1.12 11.62
CA ALA A 59 -6.37 2.54 11.72
C ALA A 59 -5.23 2.97 10.77
N ASP A 60 -4.15 2.19 10.67
CA ASP A 60 -2.98 2.53 9.83
C ASP A 60 -3.32 2.56 8.34
N ALA A 61 -4.23 1.70 7.88
CA ALA A 61 -4.70 1.71 6.49
C ALA A 61 -5.57 2.94 6.19
N HIS A 62 -6.43 3.37 7.12
CA HIS A 62 -7.18 4.64 6.99
C HIS A 62 -6.26 5.87 7.02
N LEU A 63 -5.28 5.90 7.93
CA LEU A 63 -4.25 6.94 8.01
C LEU A 63 -3.53 7.10 6.66
N ASN A 64 -3.10 5.97 6.08
CA ASN A 64 -2.38 5.98 4.82
C ASN A 64 -3.27 6.28 3.61
N GLN A 65 -4.55 5.91 3.60
CA GLN A 65 -5.49 6.43 2.60
C GLN A 65 -5.57 7.97 2.65
N GLY A 66 -5.63 8.56 3.85
CA GLY A 66 -5.57 10.02 4.04
C GLY A 66 -4.29 10.64 3.47
N ASN A 67 -3.14 10.00 3.71
CA ASN A 67 -1.85 10.42 3.14
C ASN A 67 -1.82 10.33 1.61
N VAL A 68 -2.41 9.28 1.01
CA VAL A 68 -2.53 9.13 -0.45
C VAL A 68 -3.49 10.16 -1.05
N TYR A 69 -4.64 10.45 -0.41
CA TYR A 69 -5.53 11.54 -0.87
C TYR A 69 -4.83 12.90 -0.84
N LYS A 70 -4.04 13.20 0.21
CA LYS A 70 -3.23 14.42 0.27
C LYS A 70 -2.22 14.50 -0.88
N ALA A 71 -1.52 13.39 -1.16
CA ALA A 71 -0.57 13.33 -2.26
C ALA A 71 -1.25 13.46 -3.64
N MET A 72 -2.44 12.88 -3.82
CA MET A 72 -3.24 13.05 -5.04
C MET A 72 -3.71 14.50 -5.22
N GLY A 73 -4.06 15.21 -4.14
CA GLY A 73 -4.36 16.65 -4.17
C GLY A 73 -3.15 17.46 -4.62
N MET A 74 -1.99 17.28 -3.96
CA MET A 74 -0.75 17.98 -4.29
C MET A 74 -0.23 17.77 -5.74
N LEU A 75 -0.74 16.77 -6.48
CA LEU A 75 -0.44 16.54 -7.89
C LEU A 75 -1.49 17.11 -8.87
N GLN A 76 -2.62 17.62 -8.35
CA GLN A 76 -3.61 18.41 -9.10
C GLN A 76 -3.38 19.92 -8.87
N GLU A 77 -2.85 20.30 -7.71
CA GLU A 77 -2.44 21.66 -7.35
C GLU A 77 -1.00 22.01 -7.84
N ALA A 78 -0.52 21.41 -8.94
CA ALA A 78 0.86 21.54 -9.46
C ALA A 78 0.94 21.59 -11.01
#